data_AF-A0AAD7H160-F1
#
_entry.id   AF-A0AAD7H160-F1
#
_cell.length_a   1.000
_cell.length_b   1.000
_cell.length_c   1.000
_cell.angle_alpha   90.00
_cell.angle_beta   90.00
_cell.angle_gamma   90.00
#
_symmetry.space_group_name_H-M   'P 1'
#
loop_
_entity.id
_entity.type
_entity.pdbx_description
1 polymer ?
#
loop_
_entity_poly.entity_id
_entity_poly.type
_entity_poly.pdbx_seq_one_letter_code
_entity_poly.pdbx_strand_id
1 'polypeptide(L)'
;GVHRPFWRDWRFAEPFEFLTPEILHHWLKMFYDHLCKWCIEAVGADEIDFRFSILRPHTGMRHFKEGISKGKQTTGREHRNILRYIVPVIAGAVSKEFLTTIAALSDFFYHGQ
;
A
#
# COMPACT_ATOMS: atom_id res chain seq x y z
N GLY A 1 14.71 -16.69 -3.83
CA GLY A 1 13.76 -17.80 -4.03
C GLY A 1 14.12 -18.97 -3.13
N VAL A 2 13.16 -19.82 -2.78
CA VAL A 2 13.40 -21.02 -1.95
C VAL A 2 13.84 -22.18 -2.85
N HIS A 3 15.01 -22.76 -2.58
CA HIS A 3 15.60 -23.83 -3.39
C HIS A 3 14.87 -25.18 -3.28
N ARG A 4 14.17 -25.44 -2.17
CA ARG A 4 13.41 -26.68 -1.92
C ARG A 4 12.10 -26.34 -1.21
N PRO A 5 10.98 -26.20 -1.96
CA PRO A 5 9.71 -25.84 -1.34
C PRO A 5 9.14 -27.00 -0.51
N PHE A 6 8.34 -26.70 0.51
CA PHE A 6 7.80 -27.71 1.44
C PHE A 6 6.82 -28.69 0.75
N TRP A 7 6.18 -28.27 -0.34
CA TRP A 7 5.23 -29.07 -1.12
C TRP A 7 5.90 -29.92 -2.22
N ARG A 8 7.24 -29.95 -2.29
CA ARG A 8 7.95 -30.58 -3.41
C ARG A 8 7.70 -32.08 -3.58
N ASP A 9 7.36 -32.77 -2.49
CA ASP A 9 7.18 -34.23 -2.46
C ASP A 9 5.69 -34.61 -2.47
N TRP A 10 4.80 -33.62 -2.63
CA TRP A 10 3.35 -33.85 -2.69
C TRP A 10 2.95 -34.23 -4.12
N ARG A 11 2.42 -35.44 -4.28
CA ARG A 11 2.01 -35.97 -5.58
C ARG A 11 0.80 -35.18 -6.11
N PHE A 12 0.90 -34.64 -7.32
CA PHE A 12 -0.12 -33.79 -7.98
C PHE A 12 -0.42 -32.45 -7.28
N ALA A 13 0.49 -31.95 -6.44
CA ALA A 13 0.32 -30.64 -5.83
C ALA A 13 0.57 -29.53 -6.85
N GLU A 14 -0.48 -28.81 -7.20
CA GLU A 14 -0.43 -27.57 -7.98
C GLU A 14 -0.48 -26.36 -7.03
N PRO A 15 0.63 -25.66 -6.78
CA PRO A 15 0.70 -24.65 -5.71
C PRO A 15 -0.34 -23.55 -5.83
N PHE A 16 -0.73 -23.15 -7.04
CA PHE A 16 -1.73 -22.10 -7.25
C PHE A 16 -3.14 -22.51 -6.79
N GLU A 17 -3.43 -23.81 -6.66
CA GLU A 17 -4.74 -24.31 -6.24
C GLU A 17 -4.95 -24.19 -4.72
N PHE A 18 -3.88 -24.27 -3.92
CA PHE A 18 -3.95 -24.26 -2.45
C PHE A 18 -3.14 -23.15 -1.78
N LEU A 19 -2.23 -22.49 -2.51
CA LEU A 19 -1.54 -21.27 -2.11
C LEU A 19 -2.18 -20.07 -2.84
N THR A 20 -3.50 -19.95 -2.76
CA THR A 20 -4.18 -18.75 -3.25
C THR A 20 -3.57 -17.53 -2.56
N PRO A 21 -3.13 -16.50 -3.32
CA PRO A 21 -2.52 -15.32 -2.74
C PRO A 21 -3.48 -14.73 -1.71
N GLU A 22 -3.07 -14.72 -0.45
CA GLU A 22 -3.89 -14.16 0.61
C GLU A 22 -4.07 -12.67 0.33
N ILE A 23 -5.32 -12.26 0.10
CA ILE A 23 -5.63 -10.98 -0.53
C ILE A 23 -5.19 -9.84 0.38
N LEU A 24 -5.43 -9.96 1.70
CA LEU A 24 -5.18 -8.90 2.64
C LEU A 24 -3.69 -8.59 2.79
N HIS A 25 -2.84 -9.60 2.93
CA HIS A 25 -1.40 -9.44 3.14
C HIS A 25 -0.66 -9.17 1.84
N HIS A 26 -0.98 -9.89 0.75
CA HIS A 26 -0.26 -9.68 -0.50
C HIS A 26 -0.58 -8.34 -1.12
N TRP A 27 -1.85 -7.96 -1.21
CA TRP A 27 -2.23 -6.76 -1.93
C TRP A 27 -1.91 -5.49 -1.15
N LEU A 28 -2.10 -5.51 0.18
CA LEU A 28 -1.69 -4.39 1.03
C LEU A 28 -0.17 -4.20 1.03
N LYS A 29 0.59 -5.29 1.00
CA LYS A 29 2.04 -5.22 0.84
C LYS A 29 2.42 -4.67 -0.53
N MET A 30 1.79 -5.14 -1.60
CA MET A 30 2.01 -4.63 -2.96
C MET A 30 1.69 -3.13 -3.08
N PHE A 31 0.60 -2.67 -2.45
CA PHE A 31 0.29 -1.25 -2.32
C PHE A 31 1.47 -0.48 -1.71
N TYR A 32 1.97 -0.93 -0.57
CA TYR A 32 3.05 -0.23 0.13
C TYR A 32 4.38 -0.29 -0.64
N ASP A 33 4.72 -1.45 -1.20
CA ASP A 33 6.00 -1.67 -1.87
C ASP A 33 6.08 -0.97 -3.24
N HIS A 34 4.94 -0.67 -3.86
CA HIS A 34 4.85 -0.07 -5.20
C HIS A 34 4.05 1.24 -5.23
N LEU A 35 2.73 1.19 -5.07
CA LEU A 35 1.88 2.39 -5.26
C LEU A 35 2.26 3.53 -4.33
N CYS A 36 2.54 3.23 -3.07
CA CYS A 36 2.98 4.23 -2.10
C CYS A 36 4.27 4.91 -2.56
N LYS A 37 5.24 4.14 -3.06
CA LYS A 37 6.50 4.68 -3.59
C LYS A 37 6.29 5.52 -4.83
N TRP A 38 5.45 5.08 -5.77
CA TRP A 38 5.10 5.88 -6.95
C TRP A 38 4.43 7.20 -6.57
N CYS A 39 3.58 7.20 -5.54
CA CYS A 39 2.97 8.43 -5.05
C CYS A 39 4.01 9.37 -4.43
N ILE A 40 4.95 8.83 -3.63
CA ILE A 40 6.06 9.61 -3.06
C ILE A 40 6.93 10.21 -4.17
N GLU A 41 7.25 9.44 -5.21
CA GLU A 41 8.03 9.91 -6.36
C GLU A 41 7.29 10.96 -7.19
N ALA A 42 5.99 10.75 -7.45
CA ALA A 42 5.17 11.65 -8.27
C ALA A 42 4.88 12.99 -7.60
N VAL A 43 4.66 12.99 -6.28
CA VAL A 43 4.39 14.22 -5.50
C VAL A 43 5.68 14.90 -5.03
N GLY A 44 6.73 14.11 -4.77
CA GLY A 44 7.92 14.54 -4.05
C GLY A 44 7.83 14.27 -2.55
N ALA A 45 8.92 13.78 -1.97
CA ALA A 45 8.98 13.34 -0.57
C ALA A 45 8.62 14.44 0.44
N ASP A 46 9.12 15.67 0.24
CA ASP A 46 8.86 16.77 1.17
C ASP A 46 7.39 17.21 1.12
N GLU A 47 6.79 17.30 -0.07
CA GLU A 47 5.40 17.71 -0.24
C GLU A 47 4.44 16.64 0.29
N ILE A 48 4.68 15.36 0.00
CA ILE A 48 3.80 14.29 0.49
C ILE A 48 3.88 14.18 2.02
N ASP A 49 5.07 14.30 2.60
CA ASP A 49 5.25 14.28 4.05
C ASP A 49 4.57 15.48 4.72
N PHE A 50 4.71 16.67 4.14
CA PHE A 50 3.99 17.86 4.58
C PHE A 50 2.48 17.64 4.59
N ARG A 51 1.91 17.13 3.49
CA ARG A 51 0.47 16.85 3.40
C ARG A 51 -0.01 15.83 4.41
N PHE A 52 0.76 14.77 4.65
CA PHE A 52 0.44 13.79 5.69
C PHE A 52 0.50 14.40 7.10
N SER A 53 1.45 15.30 7.36
CA SER A 53 1.62 15.94 8.67
C SER A 53 0.44 16.83 9.07
N ILE A 54 -0.17 17.49 8.09
CA ILE A 54 -1.30 18.42 8.30
C ILE A 54 -2.67 17.73 8.30
N LEU A 55 -2.73 16.42 8.02
CA LEU A 55 -3.98 15.67 8.13
C LEU A 55 -4.52 15.77 9.55
N ARG A 56 -5.83 16.07 9.65
CA ARG A 56 -6.49 16.10 10.96
C ARG A 56 -6.42 14.72 11.62
N PRO A 57 -6.03 14.64 12.91
CA PRO A 57 -6.09 13.38 13.64
C PRO A 57 -7.53 12.83 13.65
N HIS A 58 -7.68 11.56 13.31
CA HIS A 58 -8.95 10.84 13.36
C HIS A 58 -8.85 9.68 14.36
N THR A 59 -9.86 9.53 15.21
CA THR A 59 -9.92 8.42 16.17
C THR A 59 -9.81 7.08 15.44
N GLY A 60 -8.89 6.22 15.89
CA GLY A 60 -8.65 4.90 15.30
C GLY A 60 -7.65 4.86 14.14
N MET A 61 -7.27 6.02 13.58
CA MET A 61 -6.28 6.15 12.50
C MET A 61 -4.96 6.68 13.05
N ARG A 62 -3.83 6.26 12.46
CA ARG A 62 -2.51 6.78 12.82
C ARG A 62 -2.33 8.17 12.22
N HIS A 63 -1.79 9.09 13.01
CA HIS A 63 -1.31 10.38 12.53
C HIS A 63 0.16 10.30 12.12
N PHE A 64 0.50 10.85 10.96
CA PHE A 64 1.84 10.76 10.35
C PHE A 64 2.53 12.14 10.41
N LYS A 65 2.93 12.56 11.63
CA LYS A 65 3.53 13.90 11.87
C LYS A 65 4.80 14.15 11.07
N GLU A 66 5.60 13.12 10.86
CA GLU A 66 6.86 13.17 10.11
C GLU A 66 6.69 12.71 8.66
N GLY A 67 5.44 12.52 8.21
CA GLY A 67 5.13 11.95 6.92
C GLY A 67 5.33 10.44 6.82
N ILE A 68 5.53 9.96 5.60
CA ILE A 68 5.61 8.54 5.25
C ILE A 68 6.88 8.17 4.48
N SER A 69 7.62 9.15 3.95
CA SER A 69 8.75 8.89 3.04
C SER A 69 9.99 8.29 3.74
N LYS A 70 10.20 8.59 5.03
CA LYS A 70 11.41 8.21 5.79
C LYS A 70 11.27 6.94 6.63
N GLY A 71 10.11 6.30 6.64
CA GLY A 71 9.81 5.15 7.51
C GLY A 71 10.51 3.85 7.09
N LYS A 72 11.43 3.35 7.92
CA LYS A 72 12.16 2.07 7.65
C LYS A 72 11.37 0.80 8.00
N GLN A 73 10.41 0.88 8.92
CA GLN A 73 9.53 -0.23 9.26
C GLN A 73 8.13 0.31 9.58
N THR A 74 7.14 -0.21 8.86
CA THR A 74 5.73 0.13 9.02
C THR A 74 4.93 -1.15 9.21
N THR A 75 3.96 -1.12 10.11
CA THR A 75 3.05 -2.22 10.42
C THR A 75 1.93 -2.32 9.39
N GLY A 76 1.29 -3.48 9.26
CA GLY A 76 0.12 -3.62 8.38
C GLY A 76 -1.06 -2.70 8.75
N ARG A 77 -1.14 -2.22 10.00
CA ARG A 77 -2.11 -1.19 10.40
C ARG A 77 -1.75 0.18 9.80
N GLU A 78 -0.47 0.50 9.73
CA GLU A 78 0.01 1.73 9.09
C GLU A 78 -0.25 1.70 7.60
N HIS A 79 0.04 0.58 6.93
CA HIS A 79 -0.24 0.42 5.50
C HIS A 79 -1.71 0.69 5.19
N ARG A 80 -2.65 0.14 6.00
CA ARG A 80 -4.09 0.40 5.82
C ARG A 80 -4.47 1.86 6.03
N ASN A 81 -3.85 2.54 6.99
CA ASN A 81 -4.11 3.96 7.20
C ASN A 81 -3.57 4.79 6.03
N ILE A 82 -2.37 4.47 5.52
CA ILE A 82 -1.79 5.13 4.34
C ILE A 82 -2.70 4.92 3.12
N LEU A 83 -3.15 3.68 2.87
CA LEU A 83 -4.07 3.37 1.78
C LEU A 83 -5.35 4.23 1.83
N ARG A 84 -5.91 4.46 3.02
CA ARG A 84 -7.12 5.29 3.20
C ARG A 84 -6.86 6.79 2.96
N TYR A 85 -5.64 7.25 3.15
CA TYR A 85 -5.30 8.67 3.01
C TYR A 85 -4.64 9.02 1.67
N ILE A 86 -4.14 8.05 0.91
CA ILE A 86 -3.26 8.33 -0.23
C ILE A 86 -3.94 9.16 -1.32
N VAL A 87 -5.17 8.81 -1.70
CA VAL A 87 -5.93 9.50 -2.77
C VAL A 87 -6.16 10.98 -2.45
N PRO A 88 -6.75 11.35 -1.28
CA PRO A 88 -6.91 12.77 -0.96
C PRO A 88 -5.59 13.49 -0.73
N VAL A 89 -4.54 12.79 -0.27
CA VAL A 89 -3.20 13.41 -0.08
C VAL A 89 -2.58 13.80 -1.42
N ILE A 90 -2.63 12.95 -2.44
CA ILE A 90 -1.98 13.25 -3.73
C ILE A 90 -2.84 14.15 -4.64
N ALA A 91 -4.12 14.35 -4.31
CA ALA A 91 -5.02 15.18 -5.10
C ALA A 91 -4.47 16.61 -5.30
N GLY A 92 -4.47 17.07 -6.56
CA GLY A 92 -3.93 18.38 -6.94
C GLY A 92 -2.40 18.50 -6.96
N ALA A 93 -1.65 17.46 -6.57
CA ALA A 93 -0.19 17.39 -6.77
C ALA A 93 0.23 16.59 -8.02
N VAL A 94 -0.68 15.75 -8.54
CA VAL A 94 -0.41 14.84 -9.67
C VAL A 94 -1.42 15.06 -10.80
N SER A 95 -1.15 14.48 -11.98
CA SER A 95 -2.11 14.53 -13.10
C SER A 95 -3.42 13.81 -12.75
N LYS A 96 -4.49 14.18 -13.46
CA LYS A 96 -5.81 13.57 -13.26
C LYS A 96 -5.79 12.07 -13.54
N GLU A 97 -5.07 11.66 -14.59
CA GLU A 97 -4.93 10.27 -15.02
C GLU A 97 -4.21 9.43 -13.95
N PHE A 98 -3.14 9.99 -13.37
CA PHE A 98 -2.42 9.34 -12.27
C PHE A 98 -3.32 9.20 -11.03
N LEU A 99 -4.01 10.28 -10.64
CA LEU A 99 -4.94 10.26 -9.51
C LEU A 99 -6.05 9.21 -9.71
N THR A 100 -6.66 9.16 -10.89
CA THR A 100 -7.70 8.16 -11.21
C THR A 100 -7.14 6.74 -11.16
N THR A 101 -5.92 6.52 -11.65
CA THR A 101 -5.27 5.20 -11.61
C THR A 101 -5.02 4.74 -10.18
N ILE A 102 -4.45 5.62 -9.33
CA ILE A 102 -4.22 5.31 -7.92
C ILE A 102 -5.53 5.08 -7.19
N ALA A 103 -6.56 5.90 -7.44
CA ALA A 103 -7.88 5.71 -6.83
C ALA A 103 -8.49 4.35 -7.19
N ALA A 104 -8.50 3.98 -8.48
CA ALA A 104 -9.03 2.69 -8.92
C ALA A 104 -8.30 1.49 -8.30
N LEU A 105 -6.97 1.55 -8.21
CA LEU A 105 -6.19 0.50 -7.57
C LEU A 105 -6.40 0.47 -6.04
N SER A 106 -6.48 1.64 -5.40
CA SER A 106 -6.76 1.74 -3.96
C SER A 106 -8.15 1.18 -3.61
N ASP A 107 -9.16 1.46 -4.43
CA ASP A 107 -10.51 0.91 -4.27
C ASP A 107 -10.49 -0.61 -4.45
N PHE A 108 -9.80 -1.12 -5.47
CA PHE A 108 -9.63 -2.56 -5.67
C PHE A 108 -8.97 -3.23 -4.45
N PHE A 109 -7.88 -2.66 -3.91
CA PHE A 109 -7.21 -3.21 -2.72
C PHE A 109 -8.05 -3.10 -1.45
N TYR A 110 -8.94 -2.11 -1.37
CA TYR A 110 -9.85 -1.96 -0.25
C TYR A 110 -10.97 -3.00 -0.30
N HIS A 111 -11.54 -3.25 -1.48
CA HIS A 111 -12.61 -4.22 -1.68
C HIS A 111 -12.16 -5.69 -1.68
N GLY A 112 -10.88 -5.96 -1.91
CA GLY A 112 -10.32 -7.31 -1.82
C GLY A 112 -10.10 -7.81 -0.38
N GLN A 113 -10.20 -6.94 0.64
CA GLN A 113 -9.98 -7.29 2.05
C GLN A 113 -11.18 -7.98 2.71
#